data_AF-A0A0L0VWG0-F1
#
_entry.id   AF-A0A0L0VWG0-F1
#
_cell.length_a   1.000
_cell.length_b   1.000
_cell.length_c   1.000
_cell.angle_alpha   90.00
_cell.angle_beta   90.00
_cell.angle_gamma   90.00
#
_symmetry.space_group_name_H-M   'P 1'
#
loop_
_entity.id
_entity.type
_entity.pdbx_description
1 polymer ?
#
loop_
_entity_poly.entity_id
_entity_poly.type
_entity_poly.pdbx_seq_one_letter_code
_entity_poly.pdbx_strand_id
1 'polypeptide(L)'
;MGSQSGMTDRQIDKRVDGFLLVRIAYLRLSTLINHLSTQQRHISQWEQIDFRLLSMHNFPVLFSDTFNLLVSRKDHALFAHNPQFANIMREDITCPTDQDIRDAINQTIDPAMDDMV
;
A
#
# COMPACT_ATOMS: atom_id res chain seq x y z
N MET A 1 10.18 3.83 39.85
CA MET A 1 11.03 3.43 38.71
C MET A 1 10.12 2.90 37.62
N GLY A 2 9.86 3.68 36.58
CA GLY A 2 9.02 3.24 35.45
C GLY A 2 9.86 2.36 34.52
N SER A 3 9.48 1.09 34.37
CA SER A 3 10.06 0.24 33.34
C SER A 3 9.72 0.83 31.98
N GLN A 4 10.73 1.19 31.17
CA GLN A 4 10.53 1.48 29.74
C GLN A 4 10.11 0.18 29.06
N SER A 5 8.81 -0.09 29.05
CA SER A 5 8.20 -1.26 28.43
C SER A 5 7.99 -1.06 26.92
N GLY A 6 9.03 -0.63 26.21
CA GLY A 6 9.02 -0.46 24.76
C GLY A 6 9.99 -1.43 24.09
N MET A 7 9.56 -2.05 22.99
CA MET A 7 10.50 -2.71 22.08
C MET A 7 11.37 -1.66 21.40
N THR A 8 12.66 -1.95 21.24
CA THR A 8 13.57 -1.14 20.40
C THR A 8 13.22 -1.30 18.92
N ASP A 9 13.57 -0.33 18.08
CA ASP A 9 13.32 -0.39 16.63
C ASP A 9 13.83 -1.70 16.00
N ARG A 10 15.03 -2.14 16.39
CA ARG A 10 15.60 -3.43 15.96
C ARG A 10 14.77 -4.65 16.37
N GLN A 11 14.07 -4.59 17.51
CA GLN A 11 13.17 -5.66 17.96
C GLN A 11 11.84 -5.61 17.22
N ILE A 12 11.37 -4.41 16.85
CA ILE A 12 10.20 -4.20 16.01
C ILE A 12 10.49 -4.74 14.60
N ASP A 13 11.61 -4.37 13.99
CA ASP A 13 12.01 -4.84 12.65
C ASP A 13 12.11 -6.36 12.55
N LYS A 14 12.55 -7.02 13.64
CA LYS A 14 12.59 -8.49 13.71
C LYS A 14 11.21 -9.14 13.81
N ARG A 15 10.19 -8.39 14.25
CA ARG A 15 8.84 -8.89 14.52
C ARG A 15 7.84 -8.49 13.42
N VAL A 16 8.10 -7.39 12.75
CA VAL A 16 7.29 -6.87 11.66
C VAL A 16 7.82 -7.44 10.35
N ASP A 17 7.12 -8.44 9.81
CA ASP A 17 7.44 -8.95 8.48
C ASP A 17 7.08 -7.93 7.38
N GLY A 18 7.65 -8.13 6.19
CA GLY A 18 7.41 -7.22 5.06
C GLY A 18 5.95 -7.14 4.63
N PHE A 19 5.16 -8.19 4.87
CA PHE A 19 3.74 -8.22 4.51
C PHE A 19 2.90 -7.39 5.48
N LEU A 20 3.26 -7.36 6.76
CA LEU A 20 2.65 -6.50 7.76
C LEU A 20 2.92 -5.02 7.45
N LEU A 21 4.13 -4.68 6.98
CA LEU A 21 4.42 -3.31 6.51
C LEU A 21 3.55 -2.91 5.33
N VAL A 22 3.38 -3.79 4.33
CA VAL A 22 2.49 -3.55 3.19
C VAL A 22 1.06 -3.30 3.66
N ARG A 23 0.56 -4.11 4.61
CA ARG A 23 -0.79 -3.92 5.19
C ARG A 23 -0.94 -2.59 5.90
N ILE A 24 0.06 -2.19 6.69
CA ILE A 24 0.07 -0.88 7.38
C ILE A 24 0.06 0.26 6.35
N ALA A 25 0.88 0.17 5.30
CA ALA A 25 0.92 1.12 4.20
C ALA A 25 -0.46 1.24 3.52
N TYR A 26 -1.08 0.11 3.16
CA TYR A 26 -2.39 0.10 2.54
C TYR A 26 -3.48 0.70 3.43
N LEU A 27 -3.48 0.35 4.72
CA LEU A 27 -4.41 0.91 5.70
C LEU A 27 -4.24 2.42 5.83
N ARG A 28 -2.99 2.92 5.90
CA ARG A 28 -2.70 4.35 6.00
C ARG A 28 -3.25 5.10 4.79
N LEU A 29 -2.93 4.65 3.57
CA LEU A 29 -3.43 5.28 2.33
C LEU A 29 -4.96 5.26 2.26
N SER A 30 -5.58 4.11 2.54
CA SER A 30 -7.05 3.97 2.51
C SER A 30 -7.74 4.86 3.54
N THR A 31 -7.16 5.00 4.73
CA THR A 31 -7.66 5.90 5.78
C THR A 31 -7.63 7.35 5.31
N LEU A 32 -6.51 7.78 4.73
CA LEU A 32 -6.35 9.15 4.28
C LEU A 32 -7.28 9.47 3.09
N ILE A 33 -7.43 8.54 2.14
CA ILE A 33 -8.37 8.70 1.02
C ILE A 33 -9.81 8.85 1.54
N ASN A 34 -10.23 8.00 2.47
CA ASN A 34 -11.57 8.09 3.05
C ASN A 34 -11.76 9.41 3.82
N HIS A 35 -10.77 9.80 4.63
CA HIS A 35 -10.81 11.06 5.40
C HIS A 35 -10.87 12.30 4.51
N LEU A 36 -10.17 12.29 3.37
CA LEU A 36 -10.11 13.40 2.42
C LEU A 36 -11.29 13.43 1.45
N SER A 37 -11.98 12.30 1.25
CA SER A 37 -13.14 12.22 0.38
C SER A 37 -14.34 12.98 0.97
N THR A 38 -14.75 14.04 0.28
CA THR A 38 -15.97 14.78 0.63
C THR A 38 -17.25 14.08 0.15
N GLN A 39 -17.13 13.11 -0.77
CA GLN A 39 -18.25 12.51 -1.49
C GLN A 39 -18.65 11.11 -0.99
N GLN A 40 -17.79 10.38 -0.28
CA GLN A 40 -18.02 8.97 0.10
C GLN A 40 -18.32 8.74 1.58
N ARG A 41 -18.93 9.73 2.27
CA ARG A 41 -19.22 9.63 3.72
C ARG A 41 -20.20 8.52 4.11
N HIS A 42 -20.86 7.88 3.15
CA HIS A 42 -21.90 6.88 3.40
C HIS A 42 -21.38 5.43 3.43
N ILE A 43 -20.15 5.18 2.96
CA ILE A 43 -19.55 3.83 2.96
C ILE A 43 -18.40 3.83 3.95
N SER A 44 -18.42 2.88 4.88
CA SER A 44 -17.35 2.72 5.86
C SER A 44 -16.02 2.47 5.15
N GLN A 45 -14.95 3.08 5.65
CA GLN A 45 -13.58 2.79 5.19
C GLN A 45 -13.31 1.27 5.20
N TRP A 46 -13.79 0.57 6.22
CA TRP A 46 -13.60 -0.88 6.38
C TRP A 46 -14.30 -1.66 5.27
N GLU A 47 -15.52 -1.26 4.89
CA GLU A 47 -16.24 -1.91 3.79
C GLU A 47 -15.51 -1.73 2.45
N GLN A 48 -14.90 -0.56 2.22
CA GLN A 48 -14.10 -0.31 1.00
C GLN A 48 -12.85 -1.20 0.97
N ILE A 49 -12.17 -1.32 2.11
CA ILE A 49 -10.98 -2.17 2.26
C ILE A 49 -11.36 -3.65 2.02
N ASP A 50 -12.41 -4.13 2.67
CA ASP A 50 -12.87 -5.51 2.55
C ASP A 50 -13.28 -5.84 1.12
N PHE A 51 -14.04 -4.95 0.47
CA PHE A 51 -14.41 -5.11 -0.94
C PHE A 51 -13.18 -5.22 -1.84
N ARG A 52 -12.18 -4.36 -1.62
CA ARG A 52 -10.93 -4.41 -2.39
C ARG A 52 -10.18 -5.72 -2.17
N LEU A 53 -10.03 -6.16 -0.92
CA LEU A 53 -9.35 -7.43 -0.60
C LEU A 53 -10.08 -8.64 -1.23
N LEU A 54 -11.41 -8.66 -1.17
CA LEU A 54 -12.22 -9.69 -1.83
C LEU A 54 -12.07 -9.66 -3.35
N SER A 55 -12.04 -8.47 -3.96
CA SER A 55 -11.82 -8.33 -5.40
C SER A 55 -10.46 -8.86 -5.84
N MET A 56 -9.41 -8.61 -5.04
CA MET A 56 -8.04 -9.05 -5.30
C MET A 56 -7.88 -10.57 -5.26
N HIS A 57 -8.68 -11.26 -4.45
CA HIS A 57 -8.66 -12.72 -4.37
C HIS A 57 -9.04 -13.40 -5.71
N ASN A 58 -9.74 -12.70 -6.60
CA ASN A 58 -10.11 -13.22 -7.92
C ASN A 58 -8.99 -13.07 -8.96
N PHE A 59 -7.88 -12.42 -8.62
CA PHE A 59 -6.75 -12.20 -9.52
C PHE A 59 -5.59 -13.16 -9.23
N PRO A 60 -4.69 -13.38 -10.22
CA PRO A 60 -3.48 -14.17 -10.01
C PRO A 60 -2.56 -13.60 -8.91
N VAL A 61 -1.74 -14.44 -8.31
CA VAL A 61 -0.77 -14.05 -7.26
C VAL A 61 0.12 -12.87 -7.69
N LEU A 62 0.57 -12.87 -8.96
CA LEU A 62 1.35 -11.77 -9.53
C LEU A 62 0.65 -10.41 -9.41
N PHE A 63 -0.68 -10.38 -9.52
CA PHE A 63 -1.48 -9.17 -9.37
C PHE A 63 -1.45 -8.65 -7.94
N SER A 64 -1.66 -9.55 -6.95
CA SER A 64 -1.58 -9.17 -5.54
C SER A 64 -0.17 -8.75 -5.13
N ASP A 65 0.88 -9.41 -5.65
CA ASP A 65 2.26 -9.05 -5.35
C ASP A 65 2.63 -7.69 -5.95
N THR A 66 2.20 -7.43 -7.18
CA THR A 66 2.41 -6.13 -7.83
C THR A 66 1.66 -5.02 -7.08
N PHE A 67 0.43 -5.28 -6.64
CA PHE A 67 -0.28 -4.34 -5.78
C PHE A 67 0.49 -4.04 -4.49
N ASN A 68 0.96 -5.07 -3.79
CA ASN A 68 1.72 -4.93 -2.55
C ASN A 68 2.99 -4.08 -2.75
N LEU A 69 3.69 -4.30 -3.87
CA LEU A 69 4.85 -3.50 -4.26
C LEU A 69 4.48 -2.04 -4.51
N LEU A 70 3.45 -1.77 -5.31
CA LEU A 70 3.04 -0.41 -5.66
C LEU A 70 2.54 0.36 -4.44
N VAL A 71 1.78 -0.28 -3.55
CA VAL A 71 1.36 0.30 -2.26
C VAL A 71 2.57 0.66 -1.41
N SER A 72 3.51 -0.26 -1.25
CA SER A 72 4.71 -0.03 -0.44
C SER A 72 5.54 1.13 -0.99
N ARG A 73 5.71 1.21 -2.31
CA ARG A 73 6.43 2.30 -2.97
C ARG A 73 5.73 3.64 -2.77
N LYS A 74 4.40 3.68 -2.91
CA LYS A 74 3.62 4.90 -2.71
C LYS A 74 3.69 5.38 -1.26
N ASP A 75 3.48 4.49 -0.29
CA ASP A 75 3.58 4.84 1.13
C ASP A 75 4.99 5.32 1.51
N HIS A 76 6.03 4.62 1.03
CA HIS A 76 7.40 5.04 1.26
C HIS A 76 7.69 6.42 0.66
N ALA A 77 7.26 6.69 -0.58
CA ALA A 77 7.46 7.98 -1.23
C ALA A 77 6.80 9.14 -0.46
N LEU A 78 5.65 8.89 0.17
CA LEU A 78 4.91 9.90 0.92
C LEU A 78 5.41 10.10 2.35
N PHE A 79 5.84 9.04 3.04
CA PHE A 79 6.04 9.09 4.50
C PHE A 79 7.46 8.78 4.97
N ALA A 80 8.36 8.25 4.14
CA ALA A 80 9.69 7.81 4.60
C ALA A 80 10.61 8.96 5.03
N HIS A 81 10.52 10.11 4.36
CA HIS A 81 11.41 11.25 4.61
C HIS A 81 10.76 12.37 5.42
N ASN A 82 9.42 12.50 5.37
CA ASN A 82 8.68 13.50 6.13
C ASN A 82 7.28 12.97 6.48
N PRO A 83 7.10 12.36 7.66
CA PRO A 83 5.85 11.69 8.02
C PRO A 83 4.72 12.68 8.36
N GLN A 84 4.97 14.00 8.34
CA GLN A 84 3.95 14.98 8.65
C GLN A 84 2.96 15.14 7.50
N PHE A 85 1.71 14.82 7.80
CA PHE A 85 0.58 14.97 6.89
C PHE A 85 0.44 16.37 6.27
N ALA A 86 0.82 17.42 7.00
CA ALA A 86 0.74 18.81 6.54
C ALA A 86 1.61 19.10 5.29
N ASN A 87 2.63 18.30 5.03
CA ASN A 87 3.58 18.50 3.93
C ASN A 87 3.26 17.63 2.69
N ILE A 88 2.17 16.86 2.73
CA ILE A 88 1.77 15.96 1.65
C ILE A 88 0.65 16.61 0.84
N MET A 89 0.84 16.68 -0.48
CA MET A 89 -0.21 17.11 -1.40
C MET A 89 -1.32 16.07 -1.43
N ARG A 90 -2.58 16.51 -1.31
CA ARG A 90 -3.73 15.61 -1.13
C ARG A 90 -3.96 14.73 -2.36
N GLU A 91 -3.69 15.29 -3.53
CA GLU A 91 -3.75 14.65 -4.84
C GLU A 91 -2.76 13.49 -5.00
N ASP A 92 -1.64 13.49 -4.25
CA ASP A 92 -0.66 12.41 -4.32
C ASP A 92 -1.09 11.17 -3.51
N ILE A 93 -2.01 11.36 -2.55
CA ILE A 93 -2.56 10.32 -1.68
C ILE A 93 -3.55 9.48 -2.47
N THR A 94 -3.02 8.39 -3.03
CA THR A 94 -3.73 7.48 -3.92
C THR A 94 -3.38 6.04 -3.60
N CYS A 95 -4.30 5.12 -3.87
CA CYS A 95 -4.03 3.69 -3.90
C CYS A 95 -3.88 3.23 -5.36
N PRO A 96 -3.05 2.22 -5.65
CA PRO A 96 -2.93 1.68 -7.00
C PRO A 96 -4.27 1.16 -7.52
N THR A 97 -4.63 1.55 -8.72
CA THR A 97 -5.79 1.06 -9.46
C THR A 97 -5.48 -0.27 -10.14
N ASP A 98 -6.52 -0.95 -10.65
CA ASP A 98 -6.31 -2.17 -11.44
C ASP A 98 -5.51 -1.91 -12.72
N GLN A 99 -5.62 -0.70 -13.29
CA GLN A 99 -4.85 -0.32 -14.46
C GLN A 99 -3.37 -0.12 -14.10
N ASP A 100 -3.07 0.57 -12.99
CA ASP A 100 -1.68 0.77 -12.54
C ASP A 100 -0.97 -0.58 -12.32
N ILE A 101 -1.69 -1.56 -11.77
CA ILE A 101 -1.17 -2.91 -11.55
C ILE A 101 -0.90 -3.61 -12.88
N ARG A 102 -1.85 -3.55 -13.83
CA ARG A 102 -1.68 -4.17 -15.17
C ARG A 102 -0.52 -3.54 -15.93
N ASP A 103 -0.39 -2.22 -15.88
CA ASP A 103 0.69 -1.50 -16.54
C ASP A 103 2.05 -1.88 -15.94
N ALA A 104 2.15 -1.98 -14.62
CA ALA A 104 3.37 -2.42 -13.94
C ALA A 104 3.73 -3.89 -14.26
N ILE A 105 2.73 -4.78 -14.34
CA ILE A 105 2.93 -6.16 -14.78
C ILE A 105 3.48 -6.18 -16.21
N ASN A 106 2.85 -5.46 -17.14
CA ASN A 106 3.27 -5.44 -18.54
C ASN A 106 4.67 -4.84 -18.73
N GLN A 107 5.05 -3.84 -17.94
CA GLN A 107 6.41 -3.28 -17.94
C GLN A 107 7.45 -4.25 -17.37
N THR A 108 7.03 -5.15 -16.48
CA THR A 108 7.91 -6.18 -15.90
C THR A 108 8.07 -7.38 -16.84
N ILE A 109 7.06 -7.64 -17.69
CA ILE A 109 7.05 -8.67 -18.75
C ILE A 109 7.43 -8.03 -20.11
N ASP A 110 8.49 -7.22 -20.15
CA ASP A 110 8.96 -6.62 -21.40
C ASP A 110 9.34 -7.75 -22.41
N PRO A 111 8.77 -7.80 -23.64
CA PRO A 111 8.94 -8.87 -24.63
C PRO A 111 10.38 -9.13 -25.12
N ALA A 112 11.38 -8.34 -24.70
CA ALA A 112 12.78 -8.56 -25.05
C ALA A 112 13.39 -9.86 -24.46
N MET A 113 12.68 -10.58 -23.59
CA MET A 113 13.09 -11.87 -23.03
C MET A 113 12.49 -13.08 -23.76
N ASP A 114 11.64 -12.89 -24.78
CA ASP A 114 11.08 -13.99 -25.59
C ASP A 114 11.91 -14.27 -26.87
N ASP A 115 12.76 -13.32 -27.28
CA ASP A 115 13.70 -13.48 -28.41
C ASP A 115 15.06 -14.11 -28.00
N MET A 116 15.17 -14.66 -26.78
CA MET A 116 16.42 -15.20 -26.23
C MET A 116 16.36 -16.70 -25.85
N VAL A 117 15.37 -17.45 -26.36
CA VAL A 117 15.31 -18.92 -26.26
C VAL A 117 15.12 -19.57 -27.62
#